data_AF-A0A5B1BAJ4-F1
#
_entry.id   AF-A0A5B1BAJ4-F1
#
_cell.length_a   1.000
_cell.length_b   1.000
_cell.length_c   1.000
_cell.angle_alpha   90.00
_cell.angle_beta   90.00
_cell.angle_gamma   90.00
#
_symmetry.space_group_name_H-M   'P 1'
#
loop_
_entity.id
_entity.type
_entity.pdbx_description
1 polymer ?
#
loop_
_entity_poly.entity_id
_entity_poly.type
_entity_poly.pdbx_seq_one_letter_code
_entity_poly.pdbx_strand_id
1 'polypeptide(L)'
;MKLIKIKKQMNDPKMNTIMCCFLLILLFSLVSCENDDVTQNDTTPLEENPNLTIRSSFGGTLYVDGKYINKTLPADIKLSKGTYLLSVGAEGNEAGYYRKEITIDSDSIPQEIEFTKEDMVNPKKWKVLWVTYSKTRAKDGCQISVSQNSIDIAYNIFLDHLEKIEKDAFHAITWEVVQKNYTTEEAPVANESENNTEEEWGLDWTISLEQLKKDFDFNDFDLISFYWPANSDNETSCDGYPLNYGGIASPIPNGMKTIVGVMEHPFINNRYGIQHPSAYTHEWMHTIERLYPLKGFELPIDPGACCTAHSGEAFGYVSSTGVDTFYEDVFKGKVFSEERKVYLGIGPEALWLYQTRNFEASLLDAERRKVAID
;
A
#
# COMPACT_ATOMS: atom_id res chain seq x y z
N MET A 1 -8.79 44.20 -6.13
CA MET A 1 -8.68 44.88 -7.44
C MET A 1 -7.22 44.86 -7.93
N LYS A 2 -6.78 43.74 -8.53
CA LYS A 2 -5.44 43.54 -9.13
C LYS A 2 -5.58 42.52 -10.27
N LEU A 3 -5.90 42.98 -11.47
CA LEU A 3 -6.02 42.15 -12.68
C LEU A 3 -5.70 42.99 -13.93
N ILE A 4 -4.60 43.75 -13.88
CA ILE A 4 -4.11 44.52 -15.03
C ILE A 4 -2.59 44.52 -15.01
N LYS A 5 -1.95 43.39 -15.36
CA LYS A 5 -0.51 43.39 -15.70
C LYS A 5 0.01 42.24 -16.57
N ILE A 6 -0.84 41.38 -17.14
CA ILE A 6 -0.37 40.24 -17.97
C ILE A 6 -0.46 40.53 -19.48
N LYS A 7 -1.27 41.51 -19.93
CA LYS A 7 -1.50 41.74 -21.37
C LYS A 7 -0.36 42.42 -22.15
N LYS A 8 0.74 42.81 -21.51
CA LYS A 8 1.80 43.61 -22.18
C LYS A 8 3.01 42.79 -22.66
N GLN A 9 3.06 41.49 -22.40
CA GLN A 9 4.23 40.67 -22.72
C GLN A 9 4.10 39.83 -24.01
N MET A 10 2.94 39.85 -24.69
CA MET A 10 2.68 39.02 -25.89
C MET A 10 2.90 39.73 -27.24
N ASN A 11 3.34 40.99 -27.25
CA ASN A 11 3.57 41.76 -28.50
C ASN A 11 5.05 42.06 -28.76
N ASP A 12 5.98 41.27 -28.21
CA ASP A 12 7.39 41.41 -28.56
C ASP A 12 7.65 40.74 -29.93
N PRO A 13 8.04 41.50 -30.98
CA PRO A 13 8.29 40.95 -32.31
C PRO A 13 9.39 39.86 -32.31
N LYS A 14 10.25 39.80 -31.28
CA LYS A 14 11.25 38.74 -31.13
C LYS A 14 10.66 37.36 -30.79
N MET A 15 9.52 37.29 -30.10
CA MET A 15 8.86 35.99 -29.81
C MET A 15 8.19 35.39 -31.04
N ASN A 16 7.64 36.22 -31.94
CA ASN A 16 7.02 35.72 -33.16
C ASN A 16 8.04 35.10 -34.13
N THR A 17 9.29 35.57 -34.14
CA THR A 17 10.35 34.96 -34.95
C THR A 17 10.79 33.60 -34.39
N ILE A 18 10.88 33.45 -33.06
CA ILE A 18 11.28 32.17 -32.43
C ILE A 18 10.18 31.11 -32.61
N MET A 19 8.90 31.49 -32.50
CA MET A 19 7.78 30.57 -32.68
C MET A 19 7.61 30.11 -34.15
N CYS A 20 7.91 30.98 -35.13
CA CYS A 20 7.94 30.59 -36.54
C CYS A 20 9.11 29.66 -36.88
N CYS A 21 10.29 29.82 -36.26
CA CYS A 21 11.41 28.91 -36.45
C CYS A 21 11.14 27.51 -35.88
N PHE A 22 10.44 27.39 -34.76
CA PHE A 22 10.07 26.09 -34.19
C PHE A 22 9.02 25.34 -35.02
N LEU A 23 8.05 26.05 -35.63
CA LEU A 23 7.06 25.42 -36.51
C LEU A 23 7.67 24.91 -37.83
N LEU A 24 8.73 25.55 -38.34
CA LEU A 24 9.43 25.13 -39.56
C LEU A 24 10.30 23.89 -39.34
N ILE A 25 10.85 23.70 -38.15
CA ILE A 25 11.66 22.50 -37.81
C ILE A 25 10.76 21.26 -37.63
N LEU A 26 9.53 21.43 -37.13
CA LEU A 26 8.52 20.36 -37.02
C LEU A 26 7.94 19.92 -38.38
N LEU A 27 8.02 20.76 -39.41
CA LEU A 27 7.55 20.43 -40.77
C LEU A 27 8.58 19.64 -41.60
N PHE A 28 9.84 19.56 -41.18
CA PHE A 28 10.88 18.80 -41.89
C PHE A 28 11.12 17.37 -41.37
N SER A 29 10.45 16.96 -40.29
CA SER A 29 10.51 15.58 -39.78
C SER A 29 9.47 14.63 -40.38
N LEU A 30 8.76 15.04 -41.45
CA LEU A 30 7.84 14.19 -42.22
C LEU A 30 8.43 13.77 -43.58
N VAL A 31 9.75 13.56 -43.65
CA VAL A 31 10.39 12.92 -44.80
C VAL A 31 10.34 11.40 -44.63
N SER A 32 9.28 10.82 -45.19
CA SER A 32 9.31 9.62 -46.03
C SER A 32 10.29 8.51 -45.65
N CYS A 33 9.83 7.53 -44.87
CA CYS A 33 10.28 6.14 -45.06
C CYS A 33 9.42 5.52 -46.16
N GLU A 34 10.06 5.19 -47.28
CA GLU A 34 9.52 4.32 -48.32
C GLU A 34 9.06 3.00 -47.69
N ASN A 35 7.78 2.68 -47.90
CA ASN A 35 7.24 1.36 -47.63
C ASN A 35 7.71 0.42 -48.74
N ASP A 36 8.84 -0.24 -48.53
CA ASP A 36 9.13 -1.48 -49.25
C ASP A 36 8.18 -2.56 -48.72
N ASP A 37 7.13 -2.79 -49.49
CA ASP A 37 6.10 -3.81 -49.29
C ASP A 37 6.71 -5.20 -49.55
N VAL A 38 7.54 -5.67 -48.63
CA VAL A 38 7.99 -7.05 -48.58
C VAL A 38 6.93 -7.83 -47.82
N THR A 39 5.95 -8.38 -48.55
CA THR A 39 5.10 -9.48 -48.06
C THR A 39 5.96 -10.72 -47.86
N GLN A 40 6.70 -10.75 -46.75
CA GLN A 40 7.34 -11.94 -46.23
C GLN A 40 6.22 -12.78 -45.62
N ASN A 41 5.77 -13.80 -46.35
CA ASN A 41 5.00 -14.91 -45.80
C ASN A 41 5.91 -15.66 -44.82
N ASP A 42 6.11 -15.09 -43.64
CA ASP A 42 6.79 -15.73 -42.52
C ASP A 42 5.76 -16.66 -41.88
N THR A 43 5.60 -17.84 -42.47
CA THR A 43 4.93 -18.99 -41.84
C THR A 43 5.85 -19.57 -40.76
N THR A 44 6.28 -18.73 -39.82
CA THR A 44 6.83 -19.20 -38.57
C THR A 44 5.72 -20.02 -37.93
N PRO A 45 5.92 -21.31 -37.67
CA PRO A 45 4.90 -22.12 -37.00
C PRO A 45 4.48 -21.37 -35.74
N LEU A 46 3.19 -21.07 -35.59
CA LEU A 46 2.66 -20.59 -34.33
C LEU A 46 3.04 -21.65 -33.30
N GLU A 47 4.06 -21.34 -32.49
CA GLU A 47 4.51 -22.21 -31.42
C GLU A 47 3.34 -22.30 -30.45
N GLU A 48 2.57 -23.40 -30.53
CA GLU A 48 1.39 -23.57 -29.70
C GLU A 48 1.87 -23.72 -28.25
N ASN A 49 1.58 -22.70 -27.43
CA ASN A 49 1.89 -22.75 -26.01
C ASN A 49 1.26 -24.01 -25.38
N PRO A 50 2.04 -24.84 -24.67
CA PRO A 50 1.54 -26.05 -24.04
C PRO A 50 0.42 -25.76 -23.06
N ASN A 51 -0.54 -26.69 -22.97
CA ASN A 51 -1.58 -26.65 -21.96
C ASN A 51 -1.08 -27.35 -20.69
N LEU A 52 -1.08 -26.63 -19.57
CA LEU A 52 -0.69 -27.13 -18.26
C LEU A 52 -1.93 -27.23 -17.37
N THR A 53 -2.15 -28.39 -16.76
CA THR A 53 -3.17 -28.57 -15.72
C THR A 53 -2.52 -28.32 -14.35
N ILE A 54 -2.95 -27.28 -13.64
CA ILE A 54 -2.51 -26.99 -12.28
C ILE A 54 -3.55 -27.53 -11.29
N ARG A 55 -3.10 -28.32 -10.32
CA ARG A 55 -3.96 -28.95 -9.30
C ARG A 55 -3.45 -28.70 -7.90
N SER A 56 -4.37 -28.82 -6.95
CA SER A 56 -4.10 -28.90 -5.53
C SER A 56 -5.23 -29.67 -4.84
N SER A 57 -4.90 -30.48 -3.85
CA SER A 57 -5.88 -31.14 -2.98
C SER A 57 -6.63 -30.16 -2.06
N PHE A 58 -6.14 -28.93 -1.91
CA PHE A 58 -6.70 -27.88 -1.07
C PHE A 58 -7.32 -26.70 -1.86
N GLY A 59 -7.33 -26.78 -3.21
CA GLY A 59 -7.82 -25.68 -4.05
C GLY A 59 -6.94 -24.42 -3.94
N GLY A 60 -7.53 -23.25 -4.18
CA GLY A 60 -6.88 -21.96 -3.96
C GLY A 60 -6.82 -21.05 -5.20
N THR A 61 -6.37 -19.83 -4.98
CA THR A 61 -6.21 -18.77 -5.99
C THR A 61 -4.87 -18.93 -6.68
N LEU A 62 -4.83 -18.98 -8.01
CA LEU A 62 -3.62 -19.21 -8.80
C LEU A 62 -2.96 -17.88 -9.23
N TYR A 63 -1.64 -17.83 -9.06
CA TYR A 63 -0.77 -16.73 -9.46
C TYR A 63 0.33 -17.24 -10.39
N VAL A 64 0.73 -16.39 -11.35
CA VAL A 64 1.91 -16.60 -12.21
C VAL A 64 2.80 -15.38 -12.06
N ASP A 65 4.06 -15.59 -11.68
CA ASP A 65 5.04 -14.55 -11.39
C ASP A 65 4.50 -13.46 -10.44
N GLY A 66 3.80 -13.91 -9.40
CA GLY A 66 3.18 -13.07 -8.38
C GLY A 66 1.90 -12.35 -8.81
N LYS A 67 1.44 -12.51 -10.06
CA LYS A 67 0.23 -11.86 -10.58
C LYS A 67 -0.97 -12.80 -10.58
N TYR A 68 -2.12 -12.33 -10.10
CA TYR A 68 -3.37 -13.08 -10.20
C TYR A 68 -3.82 -13.16 -11.66
N ILE A 69 -4.19 -14.37 -12.10
CA ILE A 69 -4.57 -14.64 -13.50
C ILE A 69 -6.06 -14.92 -13.70
N ASN A 70 -6.92 -14.52 -12.75
CA ASN A 70 -8.35 -14.85 -12.76
C ASN A 70 -8.67 -16.36 -12.77
N LYS A 71 -7.89 -17.15 -12.03
CA LYS A 71 -8.08 -18.62 -11.94
C LYS A 71 -8.03 -19.10 -10.50
N THR A 72 -8.83 -20.14 -10.25
CA THR A 72 -8.82 -20.92 -9.01
C THR A 72 -8.55 -22.37 -9.35
N LEU A 73 -7.88 -23.12 -8.49
CA LEU A 73 -7.52 -24.51 -8.75
C LEU A 73 -8.72 -25.47 -8.60
N PRO A 74 -8.79 -26.54 -9.41
CA PRO A 74 -7.88 -26.86 -10.52
C PRO A 74 -8.06 -25.91 -11.73
N ALA A 75 -6.98 -25.63 -12.45
CA ALA A 75 -7.01 -24.70 -13.58
C ALA A 75 -6.09 -25.13 -14.72
N ASP A 76 -6.57 -24.93 -15.95
CA ASP A 76 -5.75 -25.07 -17.16
C ASP A 76 -5.18 -23.70 -17.56
N ILE A 77 -3.87 -23.65 -17.81
CA ILE A 77 -3.16 -22.45 -18.26
C ILE A 77 -2.27 -22.76 -19.47
N LYS A 78 -2.02 -21.74 -20.28
CA LYS A 78 -1.05 -21.80 -21.39
C LYS A 78 0.08 -20.83 -21.10
N LEU A 79 1.30 -21.36 -21.07
CA LEU A 79 2.51 -20.58 -20.82
C LEU A 79 3.50 -20.87 -21.96
N SER A 80 4.22 -19.85 -22.41
CA SER A 80 5.28 -20.00 -23.41
C SER A 80 6.50 -20.69 -22.81
N LYS A 81 7.51 -20.97 -23.64
CA LYS A 81 8.82 -21.42 -23.15
C LYS A 81 9.40 -20.40 -22.16
N GLY A 82 9.91 -20.87 -21.03
CA GLY A 82 10.49 -20.00 -20.00
C GLY A 82 10.42 -20.58 -18.58
N THR A 83 11.01 -19.85 -17.64
CA THR A 83 10.92 -20.13 -16.20
C THR A 83 9.84 -19.27 -15.58
N TYR A 84 8.98 -19.89 -14.78
CA TYR A 84 7.84 -19.24 -14.14
C TYR A 84 7.79 -19.60 -12.67
N LEU A 85 7.39 -18.64 -11.85
CA LEU A 85 6.96 -18.89 -10.49
C LEU A 85 5.44 -19.09 -10.48
N LEU A 86 5.00 -20.32 -10.25
CA LEU A 86 3.60 -20.59 -9.95
C LEU A 86 3.38 -20.48 -8.45
N SER A 87 2.26 -19.89 -8.05
CA SER A 87 1.92 -19.80 -6.62
C SER A 87 0.43 -19.94 -6.38
N VAL A 88 0.08 -20.42 -5.18
CA VAL A 88 -1.30 -20.68 -4.79
C VAL A 88 -1.56 -20.06 -3.42
N GLY A 89 -2.57 -19.19 -3.35
CA GLY A 89 -3.15 -18.73 -2.08
C GLY A 89 -4.32 -19.62 -1.71
N ALA A 90 -4.14 -20.50 -0.73
CA ALA A 90 -5.18 -21.42 -0.26
C ALA A 90 -5.91 -20.84 0.96
N GLU A 91 -7.19 -21.19 1.09
CA GLU A 91 -8.05 -20.77 2.20
C GLU A 91 -8.61 -21.99 2.96
N GLY A 92 -9.23 -21.75 4.12
CA GLY A 92 -9.86 -22.81 4.91
C GLY A 92 -8.86 -23.59 5.78
N ASN A 93 -9.05 -24.90 5.88
CA ASN A 93 -8.26 -25.75 6.81
C ASN A 93 -6.79 -25.91 6.40
N GLU A 94 -6.49 -25.65 5.13
CA GLU A 94 -5.14 -25.69 4.56
C GLU A 94 -4.73 -24.27 4.13
N ALA A 95 -5.17 -23.25 4.87
CA ALA A 95 -4.85 -21.86 4.57
C ALA A 95 -3.34 -21.64 4.57
N GLY A 96 -2.83 -21.03 3.51
CA GLY A 96 -1.40 -20.88 3.32
C GLY A 96 -1.02 -20.40 1.94
N TYR A 97 0.24 -19.99 1.81
CA TYR A 97 0.83 -19.57 0.55
C TYR A 97 1.83 -20.61 0.06
N TYR A 98 1.63 -21.09 -1.16
CA TYR A 98 2.40 -22.19 -1.76
C TYR A 98 3.10 -21.70 -3.01
N ARG A 99 4.36 -22.10 -3.23
CA ARG A 99 5.19 -21.61 -4.33
C ARG A 99 5.93 -22.77 -5.01
N LYS A 100 5.97 -22.74 -6.35
CA LYS A 100 6.70 -23.70 -7.17
C LYS A 100 7.30 -23.03 -8.38
N GLU A 101 8.62 -23.10 -8.52
CA GLU A 101 9.30 -22.69 -9.74
C GLU A 101 9.23 -23.83 -10.76
N ILE A 102 8.83 -23.50 -11.99
CA ILE A 102 8.77 -24.44 -13.10
C ILE A 102 9.57 -23.89 -14.27
N THR A 103 10.13 -24.78 -15.09
CA THR A 103 10.69 -24.40 -16.39
C THR A 103 9.97 -25.19 -17.47
N ILE A 104 9.46 -24.46 -18.45
CA ILE A 104 8.77 -24.99 -19.63
C ILE A 104 9.79 -25.01 -20.75
N ASP A 105 10.26 -26.21 -21.07
CA ASP A 105 11.13 -26.47 -22.22
C ASP A 105 10.38 -27.27 -23.28
N SER A 106 10.70 -27.07 -24.56
CA SER A 106 9.96 -27.61 -25.72
C SER A 106 9.82 -29.14 -25.73
N ASP A 107 10.68 -29.87 -25.01
CA ASP A 107 10.89 -31.31 -25.23
C ASP A 107 10.39 -32.19 -24.07
N SER A 108 9.99 -31.62 -22.92
CA SER A 108 9.55 -32.41 -21.75
C SER A 108 8.72 -31.58 -20.76
N ILE A 109 7.49 -31.24 -21.13
CA ILE A 109 6.64 -30.42 -20.28
C ILE A 109 5.76 -31.34 -19.41
N PRO A 110 5.80 -31.21 -18.07
CA PRO A 110 4.81 -31.86 -17.23
C PRO A 110 3.42 -31.33 -17.62
N GLN A 111 2.56 -32.19 -18.15
CA GLN A 111 1.17 -31.81 -18.46
C GLN A 111 0.38 -31.45 -17.20
N GLU A 112 0.85 -31.90 -16.04
CA GLU A 112 0.22 -31.71 -14.76
C GLU A 112 1.23 -31.24 -13.71
N ILE A 113 0.86 -30.19 -12.99
CA ILE A 113 1.62 -29.63 -11.87
C ILE A 113 0.71 -29.67 -10.65
N GLU A 114 1.06 -30.50 -9.68
CA GLU A 114 0.33 -30.64 -8.43
C GLU A 114 1.02 -29.84 -7.31
N PHE A 115 0.27 -29.01 -6.59
CA PHE A 115 0.70 -28.40 -5.34
C PHE A 115 0.38 -29.31 -4.15
N THR A 116 1.36 -29.47 -3.28
CA THR A 116 1.31 -30.30 -2.07
C THR A 116 1.65 -29.46 -0.84
N LYS A 117 1.56 -30.05 0.36
CA LYS A 117 1.92 -29.35 1.60
C LYS A 117 3.41 -28.97 1.67
N GLU A 118 4.27 -29.68 0.95
CA GLU A 118 5.71 -29.40 0.90
C GLU A 118 6.02 -28.11 0.13
N ASP A 119 5.10 -27.65 -0.71
CA ASP A 119 5.23 -26.41 -1.49
C ASP A 119 4.87 -25.16 -0.67
N MET A 120 4.39 -25.33 0.58
CA MET A 120 4.04 -24.22 1.46
C MET A 120 5.30 -23.45 1.87
N VAL A 121 5.27 -22.13 1.73
CA VAL A 121 6.37 -21.30 2.22
C VAL A 121 6.16 -20.87 3.67
N ASN A 122 7.28 -20.77 4.39
CA ASN A 122 7.25 -20.15 5.71
C ASN A 122 6.83 -18.67 5.57
N PRO A 123 5.87 -18.21 6.39
CA PRO A 123 5.45 -16.82 6.38
C PRO A 123 6.63 -15.88 6.63
N LYS A 124 6.67 -14.77 5.90
CA LYS A 124 7.64 -13.71 6.17
C LYS A 124 7.27 -13.02 7.47
N LYS A 125 8.22 -12.90 8.40
CA LYS A 125 7.97 -12.21 9.67
C LYS A 125 8.13 -10.70 9.53
N TRP A 126 7.01 -10.00 9.62
CA TRP A 126 6.89 -8.54 9.73
C TRP A 126 6.94 -8.12 11.20
N LYS A 127 7.35 -6.89 11.49
CA LYS A 127 7.51 -6.40 12.85
C LYS A 127 6.88 -5.03 12.99
N VAL A 128 6.06 -4.86 14.01
CA VAL A 128 5.35 -3.62 14.28
C VAL A 128 5.63 -3.15 15.70
N LEU A 129 5.86 -1.85 15.85
CA LEU A 129 5.93 -1.20 17.15
C LEU A 129 4.57 -0.59 17.48
N TRP A 130 3.90 -1.09 18.51
CA TRP A 130 2.72 -0.48 19.09
C TRP A 130 3.12 0.44 20.24
N VAL A 131 2.97 1.74 20.04
CA VAL A 131 3.29 2.79 21.03
C VAL A 131 2.00 3.30 21.65
N THR A 132 1.91 3.26 22.97
CA THR A 132 0.77 3.81 23.71
C THR A 132 1.19 4.98 24.60
N TYR A 133 0.42 6.06 24.53
CA TYR A 133 0.41 7.14 25.51
C TYR A 133 -0.88 7.03 26.33
N SER A 134 -0.76 6.88 27.64
CA SER A 134 -1.95 6.84 28.52
C SER A 134 -2.58 8.22 28.76
N LYS A 135 -1.82 9.29 28.45
CA LYS A 135 -2.24 10.69 28.58
C LYS A 135 -1.71 11.52 27.42
N THR A 136 -2.44 12.58 27.08
CA THR A 136 -2.04 13.63 26.13
C THR A 136 -2.19 14.99 26.78
N ARG A 137 -1.36 15.94 26.38
CA ARG A 137 -1.36 17.29 26.94
C ARG A 137 -1.58 18.33 25.83
N ALA A 138 -2.49 19.26 26.07
CA ALA A 138 -2.70 20.44 25.24
C ALA A 138 -1.66 21.53 25.55
N LYS A 139 -1.44 22.46 24.60
CA LYS A 139 -0.52 23.61 24.79
C LYS A 139 -0.85 24.44 26.04
N ASP A 140 -2.12 24.55 26.42
CA ASP A 140 -2.59 25.29 27.60
C ASP A 140 -2.40 24.54 28.93
N GLY A 141 -1.86 23.31 28.87
CA GLY A 141 -1.65 22.44 30.02
C GLY A 141 -2.82 21.53 30.35
N CYS A 142 -3.94 21.60 29.62
CA CYS A 142 -5.03 20.65 29.76
C CYS A 142 -4.55 19.23 29.45
N GLN A 143 -5.04 18.22 30.18
CA GLN A 143 -4.57 16.85 30.06
C GLN A 143 -5.75 15.89 29.94
N ILE A 144 -5.71 15.06 28.90
CA ILE A 144 -6.68 14.00 28.66
C ILE A 144 -6.02 12.68 29.04
N SER A 145 -6.77 11.78 29.67
CA SER A 145 -6.27 10.47 30.09
C SER A 145 -7.28 9.37 29.83
N VAL A 146 -6.80 8.19 29.46
CA VAL A 146 -7.65 7.00 29.28
C VAL A 146 -7.31 5.92 30.30
N SER A 147 -8.31 5.08 30.59
CA SER A 147 -8.14 3.92 31.44
C SER A 147 -7.27 2.86 30.76
N GLN A 148 -6.62 1.99 31.55
CA GLN A 148 -5.91 0.83 31.02
C GLN A 148 -6.83 -0.07 30.19
N ASN A 149 -8.08 -0.24 30.62
CA ASN A 149 -9.07 -1.03 29.88
C ASN A 149 -9.33 -0.47 28.47
N SER A 150 -9.33 0.86 28.30
CA SER A 150 -9.46 1.47 26.97
C SER A 150 -8.24 1.19 26.08
N ILE A 151 -7.04 1.21 26.66
CA ILE A 151 -5.79 0.86 25.98
C ILE A 151 -5.84 -0.61 25.52
N ASP A 152 -6.25 -1.52 26.41
CA ASP A 152 -6.31 -2.96 26.12
C ASP A 152 -7.32 -3.26 24.99
N ILE A 153 -8.47 -2.59 24.98
CA ILE A 153 -9.46 -2.71 23.90
C ILE A 153 -8.86 -2.23 22.57
N ALA A 154 -8.21 -1.06 22.55
CA ALA A 154 -7.60 -0.54 21.34
C ALA A 154 -6.48 -1.45 20.81
N TYR A 155 -5.68 -2.02 21.71
CA TYR A 155 -4.64 -2.98 21.36
C TYR A 155 -5.22 -4.26 20.77
N ASN A 156 -6.30 -4.80 21.34
CA ASN A 156 -6.95 -6.00 20.79
C ASN A 156 -7.53 -5.75 19.40
N ILE A 157 -8.19 -4.60 19.18
CA ILE A 157 -8.68 -4.21 17.85
C ILE A 157 -7.52 -4.16 16.86
N PHE A 158 -6.40 -3.55 17.25
CA PHE A 158 -5.20 -3.52 16.42
C PHE A 158 -4.68 -4.93 16.07
N LEU A 159 -4.64 -5.85 17.04
CA LEU A 159 -4.25 -7.25 16.78
C LEU A 159 -5.22 -7.93 15.80
N ASP A 160 -6.53 -7.71 15.93
CA ASP A 160 -7.54 -8.27 15.02
C ASP A 160 -7.30 -7.78 13.58
N HIS A 161 -6.90 -6.53 13.39
CA HIS A 161 -6.54 -6.00 12.06
C HIS A 161 -5.28 -6.67 11.49
N LEU A 162 -4.26 -6.88 12.31
CA LEU A 162 -3.05 -7.58 11.88
C LEU A 162 -3.37 -9.01 11.45
N GLU A 163 -4.19 -9.73 12.22
CA GLU A 163 -4.66 -11.09 11.87
C GLU A 163 -5.44 -11.09 10.56
N LYS A 164 -6.32 -10.09 10.35
CA LYS A 164 -7.05 -9.96 9.08
C LYS A 164 -6.09 -9.80 7.90
N ILE A 165 -5.07 -8.95 8.03
CA ILE A 165 -4.04 -8.76 6.99
C ILE A 165 -3.31 -10.07 6.70
N GLU A 166 -2.90 -10.83 7.73
CA GLU A 166 -2.25 -12.13 7.55
C GLU A 166 -3.14 -13.08 6.76
N LYS A 167 -4.43 -13.16 7.12
CA LYS A 167 -5.41 -14.00 6.44
C LYS A 167 -5.64 -13.58 4.99
N ASP A 168 -5.82 -12.28 4.74
CA ASP A 168 -6.03 -11.74 3.39
C ASP A 168 -4.80 -11.96 2.49
N ALA A 169 -3.61 -12.04 3.10
CA ALA A 169 -2.35 -12.40 2.44
C ALA A 169 -2.10 -13.92 2.37
N PHE A 170 -3.09 -14.78 2.64
CA PHE A 170 -2.96 -16.25 2.69
C PHE A 170 -1.85 -16.72 3.63
N HIS A 171 -1.65 -16.03 4.74
CA HIS A 171 -0.54 -16.26 5.68
C HIS A 171 0.83 -16.21 5.03
N ALA A 172 1.00 -15.49 3.92
CA ALA A 172 2.31 -15.21 3.34
C ALA A 172 3.18 -14.38 4.29
N ILE A 173 2.57 -13.70 5.26
CA ILE A 173 3.25 -12.94 6.31
C ILE A 173 2.72 -13.31 7.70
N THR A 174 3.50 -12.97 8.72
CA THR A 174 3.11 -12.99 10.15
C THR A 174 3.63 -11.74 10.84
N TRP A 175 2.95 -11.26 11.88
CA TRP A 175 3.37 -10.08 12.64
C TRP A 175 4.07 -10.45 13.96
N GLU A 176 5.20 -9.81 14.21
CA GLU A 176 5.83 -9.69 15.51
C GLU A 176 5.51 -8.31 16.09
N VAL A 177 4.71 -8.30 17.16
CA VAL A 177 4.30 -7.06 17.82
C VAL A 177 5.23 -6.76 18.99
N VAL A 178 5.84 -5.57 18.97
CA VAL A 178 6.56 -5.01 20.11
C VAL A 178 5.71 -3.91 20.70
N GLN A 179 5.48 -3.95 22.01
CA GLN A 179 4.70 -2.94 22.71
C GLN A 179 5.60 -2.00 23.50
N LYS A 180 5.31 -0.70 23.43
CA LYS A 180 5.91 0.33 24.28
C LYS A 180 4.82 1.23 24.85
N ASN A 181 4.74 1.32 26.16
CA ASN A 181 3.84 2.22 26.87
C ASN A 181 4.63 3.37 27.48
N TYR A 182 4.25 4.60 27.18
CA TYR A 182 4.83 5.82 27.76
C TYR A 182 3.92 6.41 28.83
N THR A 183 4.56 7.01 29.85
CA THR A 183 3.87 7.66 30.95
C THR A 183 3.79 9.18 30.74
N THR A 184 3.10 9.86 31.65
CA THR A 184 2.58 11.22 31.52
C THR A 184 3.59 12.34 31.29
N GLU A 185 4.85 12.13 31.62
CA GLU A 185 5.90 13.15 31.47
C GLU A 185 6.42 13.21 30.02
N GLU A 186 6.05 12.24 29.20
CA GLU A 186 6.52 12.05 27.82
C GLU A 186 5.36 12.12 26.81
N ALA A 187 4.19 12.58 27.27
CA ALA A 187 2.99 12.69 26.46
C ALA A 187 3.22 13.66 25.29
N PRO A 188 2.82 13.32 24.05
CA PRO A 188 2.88 14.24 22.94
C PRO A 188 2.05 15.48 23.29
N VAL A 189 2.61 16.65 22.99
CA VAL A 189 1.90 17.93 23.12
C VAL A 189 1.12 18.11 21.85
N ALA A 190 -0.19 18.26 21.95
CA ALA A 190 -0.96 18.56 20.76
C ALA A 190 -0.87 20.05 20.43
N ASN A 191 -0.57 20.34 19.17
CA ASN A 191 -0.37 21.69 18.68
C ASN A 191 -1.58 22.12 17.87
N GLU A 192 -2.16 23.25 18.24
CA GLU A 192 -2.96 24.06 17.31
C GLU A 192 -2.03 24.49 16.17
N SER A 193 -2.39 24.16 14.93
CA SER A 193 -1.72 24.68 13.73
C SER A 193 -1.74 26.22 13.80
N GLU A 194 -0.59 26.84 13.60
CA GLU A 194 -0.49 28.32 13.60
C GLU A 194 -1.27 28.96 12.43
N ASN A 195 -1.72 28.16 11.46
CA ASN A 195 -2.53 28.58 10.33
C ASN A 195 -3.95 28.00 10.47
N ASN A 196 -4.84 28.79 11.06
CA ASN A 196 -6.29 28.55 11.25
C ASN A 196 -7.09 28.39 9.94
N THR A 197 -6.65 27.55 9.01
CA THR A 197 -7.41 27.11 7.85
C THR A 197 -7.85 25.67 8.09
N GLU A 198 -8.79 25.43 9.02
CA GLU A 198 -9.57 24.18 9.22
C GLU A 198 -8.89 22.78 9.16
N GLU A 199 -7.59 22.61 8.87
CA GLU A 199 -7.06 21.33 8.34
C GLU A 199 -5.89 20.70 9.09
N GLU A 200 -5.25 21.31 10.10
CA GLU A 200 -4.07 20.66 10.71
C GLU A 200 -4.03 20.79 12.25
N TRP A 201 -5.04 20.29 12.94
CA TRP A 201 -4.86 19.90 14.33
C TRP A 201 -3.97 18.65 14.38
N GLY A 202 -2.69 18.84 14.67
CA GLY A 202 -1.68 17.78 14.70
C GLY A 202 -1.04 17.62 16.08
N LEU A 203 -0.66 16.40 16.44
CA LEU A 203 0.24 16.21 17.57
C LEU A 203 1.64 16.72 17.20
N ASP A 204 2.28 17.46 18.11
CA ASP A 204 3.71 17.68 18.04
C ASP A 204 4.44 16.40 18.41
N TRP A 205 4.72 15.62 17.39
CA TRP A 205 5.41 14.35 17.55
C TRP A 205 6.90 14.54 17.82
N THR A 206 7.46 15.74 17.73
CA THR A 206 8.92 15.93 17.79
C THR A 206 9.52 15.35 19.07
N ILE A 207 8.92 15.68 20.22
CA ILE A 207 9.37 15.20 21.54
C ILE A 207 9.20 13.68 21.65
N SER A 208 8.04 13.17 21.25
CA SER A 208 7.72 11.74 21.29
C SER A 208 8.62 10.92 20.35
N LEU A 209 9.00 11.47 19.21
CA LEU A 209 9.86 10.81 18.23
C LEU A 209 11.31 10.80 18.62
N GLU A 210 11.83 11.89 19.17
CA GLU A 210 13.19 11.89 19.71
C GLU A 210 13.34 10.85 20.83
N GLN A 211 12.32 10.71 21.68
CA GLN A 211 12.35 9.71 22.73
C GLN A 211 12.26 8.29 22.17
N LEU A 212 11.34 8.05 21.22
CA LEU A 212 11.23 6.76 20.54
C LEU A 212 12.52 6.36 19.81
N LYS A 213 13.21 7.32 19.18
CA LYS A 213 14.51 7.09 18.51
C LYS A 213 15.64 6.75 19.47
N LYS A 214 15.53 7.09 20.76
CA LYS A 214 16.50 6.62 21.79
C LYS A 214 16.26 5.17 22.16
N ASP A 215 14.99 4.76 22.19
CA ASP A 215 14.58 3.44 22.63
C ASP A 215 14.64 2.40 21.48
N PHE A 216 14.49 2.85 20.23
CA PHE A 216 14.33 1.99 19.07
C PHE A 216 15.04 2.52 17.83
N ASP A 217 15.62 1.60 17.04
CA ASP A 217 15.93 1.87 15.63
C ASP A 217 14.65 1.69 14.80
N PHE A 218 14.19 2.76 14.16
CA PHE A 218 12.98 2.73 13.35
C PHE A 218 13.11 1.82 12.13
N ASN A 219 14.32 1.52 11.69
CA ASN A 219 14.56 0.55 10.61
C ASN A 219 14.32 -0.91 11.04
N ASP A 220 14.14 -1.18 12.34
CA ASP A 220 13.77 -2.51 12.83
C ASP A 220 12.30 -2.83 12.61
N PHE A 221 11.46 -1.85 12.27
CA PHE A 221 10.01 -1.98 12.21
C PHE A 221 9.47 -1.71 10.81
N ASP A 222 8.52 -2.55 10.40
CA ASP A 222 7.75 -2.39 9.17
C ASP A 222 6.63 -1.34 9.35
N LEU A 223 6.15 -1.19 10.59
CA LEU A 223 5.05 -0.32 10.97
C LEU A 223 5.27 0.22 12.39
N ILE A 224 4.90 1.49 12.65
CA ILE A 224 4.86 2.05 14.01
C ILE A 224 3.46 2.61 14.26
N SER A 225 2.66 1.89 15.03
CA SER A 225 1.30 2.29 15.37
C SER A 225 1.28 3.08 16.68
N PHE A 226 0.49 4.15 16.74
CA PHE A 226 0.41 5.02 17.90
C PHE A 226 -1.02 5.06 18.46
N TYR A 227 -1.14 4.83 19.76
CA TYR A 227 -2.38 5.02 20.49
C TYR A 227 -2.21 6.14 21.52
N TRP A 228 -3.15 7.07 21.53
CA TRP A 228 -3.18 8.15 22.52
C TRP A 228 -4.63 8.59 22.78
N PRO A 229 -4.91 9.16 23.97
CA PRO A 229 -6.22 9.69 24.27
C PRO A 229 -6.52 10.97 23.49
N ALA A 230 -7.66 10.96 22.83
CA ALA A 230 -8.27 12.08 22.14
C ALA A 230 -9.50 12.56 22.93
N ASN A 231 -9.86 13.83 22.79
CA ASN A 231 -11.07 14.37 23.41
C ASN A 231 -12.28 13.64 22.81
N SER A 232 -13.04 13.00 23.67
CA SER A 232 -14.32 12.39 23.34
C SER A 232 -15.37 13.07 24.20
N ASP A 233 -16.47 13.48 23.58
CA ASP A 233 -17.43 14.49 24.03
C ASP A 233 -17.94 14.46 25.49
N ASN A 234 -17.55 13.55 26.40
CA ASN A 234 -18.15 13.49 27.74
C ASN A 234 -17.29 13.01 28.94
N GLU A 235 -15.97 12.73 28.83
CA GLU A 235 -15.26 12.15 30.01
C GLU A 235 -14.12 12.97 30.65
N THR A 236 -13.53 13.99 30.03
CA THR A 236 -12.62 14.93 30.74
C THR A 236 -12.51 16.28 30.02
N SER A 237 -12.78 17.37 30.74
CA SER A 237 -13.05 18.72 30.25
C SER A 237 -11.83 19.48 29.72
N CYS A 238 -11.43 19.24 28.47
CA CYS A 238 -10.68 20.21 27.66
C CYS A 238 -11.63 20.82 26.62
N ASP A 239 -12.54 21.70 27.05
CA ASP A 239 -13.51 22.35 26.17
C ASP A 239 -12.79 23.10 25.03
N GLY A 240 -13.08 22.75 23.78
CA GLY A 240 -12.47 23.36 22.59
C GLY A 240 -11.26 22.63 22.01
N TYR A 241 -10.93 21.43 22.51
CA TYR A 241 -9.89 20.59 21.92
C TYR A 241 -10.48 19.62 20.88
N PRO A 242 -10.23 19.80 19.57
CA PRO A 242 -10.87 19.01 18.51
C PRO A 242 -10.06 17.76 18.13
N LEU A 243 -9.06 17.36 18.93
CA LEU A 243 -8.37 16.11 18.67
C LEU A 243 -9.27 14.95 19.05
N ASN A 244 -10.00 14.44 18.07
CA ASN A 244 -10.82 13.24 18.17
C ASN A 244 -10.07 11.97 17.71
N TYR A 245 -8.78 12.07 17.36
CA TYR A 245 -8.09 11.04 16.58
C TYR A 245 -6.96 10.34 17.37
N GLY A 246 -6.87 9.00 17.30
CA GLY A 246 -5.62 8.21 17.41
C GLY A 246 -5.03 7.94 16.02
N GLY A 247 -3.85 7.32 15.84
CA GLY A 247 -3.29 7.21 14.49
C GLY A 247 -2.05 6.34 14.26
N ILE A 248 -1.75 6.09 12.99
CA ILE A 248 -0.69 5.16 12.59
C ILE A 248 0.43 5.95 11.93
N ALA A 249 1.67 5.51 12.14
CA ALA A 249 2.78 6.04 11.38
C ALA A 249 3.65 4.98 10.71
N SER A 250 4.27 5.39 9.61
CA SER A 250 5.34 4.62 9.00
C SER A 250 6.68 5.31 9.21
N PRO A 251 7.71 4.58 9.66
CA PRO A 251 9.04 5.15 9.79
C PRO A 251 9.62 5.48 8.40
N ILE A 252 9.85 6.77 8.17
CA ILE A 252 10.70 7.26 7.08
C ILE A 252 11.84 8.06 7.75
N PRO A 253 13.14 7.72 7.53
CA PRO A 253 14.23 8.29 8.31
C PRO A 253 14.43 9.82 8.16
N ASN A 254 13.97 10.44 7.08
CA ASN A 254 13.90 11.91 6.91
C ASN A 254 12.63 12.59 7.46
N GLY A 255 11.94 11.93 8.39
CA GLY A 255 10.68 12.37 8.99
C GLY A 255 9.59 11.39 8.64
N MET A 256 8.90 10.85 9.65
CA MET A 256 7.75 9.97 9.44
C MET A 256 6.73 10.72 8.60
N LYS A 257 6.54 10.31 7.34
CA LYS A 257 5.62 10.99 6.41
C LYS A 257 4.29 10.26 6.21
N THR A 258 3.92 9.40 7.13
CA THR A 258 2.52 9.03 7.29
C THR A 258 2.25 9.17 8.77
N ILE A 259 1.47 10.18 9.12
CA ILE A 259 0.81 10.36 10.41
C ILE A 259 -0.60 10.70 9.97
N VAL A 260 -1.45 9.70 9.81
CA VAL A 260 -2.87 9.92 9.59
C VAL A 260 -3.63 8.93 10.45
N GLY A 261 -4.69 9.44 11.04
CA GLY A 261 -5.27 8.91 12.26
C GLY A 261 -6.77 8.75 12.19
N VAL A 262 -7.26 7.65 12.78
CA VAL A 262 -8.63 7.52 13.24
C VAL A 262 -8.63 6.60 14.47
N MET A 263 -9.10 7.11 15.61
CA MET A 263 -9.83 6.32 16.62
C MET A 263 -10.47 7.31 17.60
N GLU A 264 -11.73 7.67 17.36
CA GLU A 264 -12.53 8.42 18.34
C GLU A 264 -12.88 7.49 19.52
N HIS A 265 -12.60 7.94 20.74
CA HIS A 265 -12.79 7.15 21.98
C HIS A 265 -14.26 6.82 22.35
N PRO A 266 -15.34 7.54 21.94
CA PRO A 266 -16.70 7.04 22.11
C PRO A 266 -17.13 6.06 21.01
N PHE A 267 -16.37 5.95 19.91
CA PHE A 267 -16.72 5.13 18.73
C PHE A 267 -16.13 3.71 18.78
N ILE A 268 -15.16 3.47 19.65
CA ILE A 268 -14.63 2.13 19.97
C ILE A 268 -15.76 1.20 20.44
N ASN A 269 -16.80 1.74 21.09
CA ASN A 269 -17.91 0.95 21.61
C ASN A 269 -19.14 0.81 20.69
N ASN A 270 -19.27 1.55 19.57
CA ASN A 270 -20.55 1.48 18.82
C ASN A 270 -20.53 1.76 17.31
N ARG A 271 -19.41 2.17 16.70
CA ARG A 271 -19.39 2.43 15.24
C ARG A 271 -18.12 2.04 14.51
N TYR A 272 -16.90 2.35 14.97
CA TYR A 272 -15.74 2.15 14.10
C TYR A 272 -15.24 0.70 14.04
N GLY A 273 -15.16 -0.01 15.17
CA GLY A 273 -14.78 -1.44 15.18
C GLY A 273 -15.83 -2.36 14.52
N ILE A 274 -17.09 -1.89 14.39
CA ILE A 274 -18.21 -2.66 13.83
C ILE A 274 -18.60 -2.19 12.42
N GLN A 275 -18.44 -0.91 12.07
CA GLN A 275 -18.85 -0.32 10.78
C GLN A 275 -17.67 0.01 9.86
N HIS A 276 -16.44 0.12 10.38
CA HIS A 276 -15.24 0.43 9.59
C HIS A 276 -14.03 -0.43 10.04
N PRO A 277 -14.13 -1.77 9.97
CA PRO A 277 -13.08 -2.70 10.40
C PRO A 277 -11.84 -2.68 9.50
N SER A 278 -11.69 -1.69 8.64
CA SER A 278 -10.53 -1.51 7.77
C SER A 278 -9.85 -0.15 7.92
N ALA A 279 -10.15 0.63 8.96
CA ALA A 279 -9.47 1.92 9.19
C ALA A 279 -7.95 1.74 9.39
N TYR A 280 -7.52 0.76 10.19
CA TYR A 280 -6.09 0.47 10.34
C TYR A 280 -5.43 0.03 9.03
N THR A 281 -6.14 -0.82 8.29
CA THR A 281 -5.71 -1.32 6.98
C THR A 281 -5.54 -0.18 5.98
N HIS A 282 -6.51 0.74 5.94
CA HIS A 282 -6.46 1.95 5.14
C HIS A 282 -5.20 2.77 5.45
N GLU A 283 -4.96 3.07 6.73
CA GLU A 283 -3.81 3.88 7.12
C GLU A 283 -2.47 3.19 6.81
N TRP A 284 -2.43 1.87 6.93
CA TRP A 284 -1.27 1.09 6.52
C TRP A 284 -1.07 1.09 4.99
N MET A 285 -2.13 1.10 4.18
CA MET A 285 -2.04 1.14 2.72
C MET A 285 -1.24 2.34 2.21
N HIS A 286 -1.37 3.52 2.81
CA HIS A 286 -0.55 4.71 2.49
C HIS A 286 0.96 4.45 2.56
N THR A 287 1.38 3.52 3.43
CA THR A 287 2.79 3.10 3.55
C THR A 287 3.21 2.30 2.33
N ILE A 288 2.40 1.30 1.98
CA ILE A 288 2.66 0.39 0.87
C ILE A 288 2.60 1.12 -0.47
N GLU A 289 1.65 2.04 -0.63
CA GLU A 289 1.43 2.85 -1.83
C GLU A 289 2.67 3.56 -2.34
N ARG A 290 3.54 3.99 -1.44
CA ARG A 290 4.78 4.69 -1.81
C ARG A 290 5.92 3.73 -2.12
N LEU A 291 5.96 2.57 -1.46
CA LEU A 291 7.07 1.64 -1.55
C LEU A 291 6.94 0.66 -2.71
N TYR A 292 5.79 0.04 -2.85
CA TYR A 292 5.63 -1.10 -3.76
C TYR A 292 5.75 -0.73 -5.24
N PRO A 293 5.32 0.47 -5.70
CA PRO A 293 5.64 0.93 -7.05
C PRO A 293 7.15 1.04 -7.32
N LEU A 294 7.96 1.40 -6.32
CA LEU A 294 9.43 1.45 -6.46
C LEU A 294 10.06 0.04 -6.57
N LYS A 295 9.31 -1.00 -6.22
CA LYS A 295 9.69 -2.41 -6.36
C LYS A 295 9.08 -3.07 -7.60
N GLY A 296 8.39 -2.29 -8.45
CA GLY A 296 7.81 -2.77 -9.71
C GLY A 296 6.40 -3.34 -9.58
N PHE A 297 5.72 -3.15 -8.45
CA PHE A 297 4.32 -3.57 -8.29
C PHE A 297 3.35 -2.48 -8.75
N GLU A 298 2.25 -2.91 -9.34
CA GLU A 298 1.19 -2.01 -9.78
C GLU A 298 0.05 -2.00 -8.77
N LEU A 299 -0.12 -0.86 -8.12
CA LEU A 299 -1.19 -0.67 -7.14
C LEU A 299 -2.43 -0.02 -7.79
N PRO A 300 -3.62 -0.27 -7.24
CA PRO A 300 -4.84 0.42 -7.65
C PRO A 300 -4.82 1.86 -7.14
N ILE A 301 -4.21 2.75 -7.93
CA ILE A 301 -4.13 4.19 -7.64
C ILE A 301 -5.13 4.90 -8.55
N ASP A 302 -5.99 5.74 -7.97
CA ASP A 302 -6.89 6.61 -8.74
C ASP A 302 -6.07 7.62 -9.56
N PRO A 303 -6.16 7.62 -10.90
CA PRO A 303 -5.42 8.55 -11.75
C PRO A 303 -5.81 10.03 -11.55
N GLY A 304 -6.93 10.32 -10.87
CA GLY A 304 -7.37 11.69 -10.54
C GLY A 304 -6.96 12.20 -9.17
N ALA A 305 -6.49 11.32 -8.28
CA ALA A 305 -6.19 11.66 -6.90
C ALA A 305 -4.72 11.37 -6.60
N CYS A 306 -3.94 12.41 -6.35
CA CYS A 306 -2.54 12.24 -5.99
C CYS A 306 -2.44 11.49 -4.66
N CYS A 307 -2.10 10.20 -4.73
CA CYS A 307 -1.82 9.33 -3.58
C CYS A 307 -3.04 8.81 -2.81
N THR A 308 -4.09 8.38 -3.52
CA THR A 308 -5.33 7.92 -2.86
C THR A 308 -5.67 6.48 -3.26
N ALA A 309 -5.04 5.44 -2.69
CA ALA A 309 -5.61 4.07 -2.81
C ALA A 309 -6.80 3.85 -1.85
N HIS A 310 -7.66 4.86 -1.70
CA HIS A 310 -8.68 4.92 -0.65
C HIS A 310 -10.12 4.79 -1.12
N SER A 311 -10.37 4.80 -2.42
CA SER A 311 -11.75 4.66 -2.90
C SER A 311 -11.93 3.30 -3.53
N GLY A 312 -12.38 2.34 -2.71
CA GLY A 312 -12.96 1.11 -3.25
C GLY A 312 -14.06 1.45 -4.27
N GLU A 313 -14.79 2.55 -4.09
CA GLU A 313 -15.83 2.99 -5.04
C GLU A 313 -15.26 3.30 -6.44
N ALA A 314 -14.06 3.86 -6.55
CA ALA A 314 -13.40 4.10 -7.84
C ALA A 314 -13.15 2.80 -8.63
N PHE A 315 -13.06 1.67 -7.92
CA PHE A 315 -12.92 0.33 -8.49
C PHE A 315 -14.23 -0.48 -8.43
N GLY A 316 -15.37 0.17 -8.18
CA GLY A 316 -16.70 -0.45 -8.20
C GLY A 316 -17.12 -1.17 -6.92
N TYR A 317 -16.36 -1.05 -5.82
CA TYR A 317 -16.69 -1.62 -4.53
C TYR A 317 -17.71 -0.73 -3.80
N VAL A 318 -18.98 -0.83 -4.18
CA VAL A 318 -20.09 0.00 -3.66
C VAL A 318 -20.96 -0.74 -2.64
N SER A 319 -20.60 -0.72 -1.34
CA SER A 319 -21.50 -1.10 -0.23
C SER A 319 -20.85 -0.81 1.14
N SER A 320 -21.60 -0.99 2.24
CA SER A 320 -21.05 -0.91 3.60
C SER A 320 -19.94 -1.93 3.89
N THR A 321 -19.85 -3.01 3.10
CA THR A 321 -18.79 -4.03 3.19
C THR A 321 -17.80 -3.95 2.02
N GLY A 322 -18.09 -3.12 1.01
CA GLY A 322 -17.32 -3.05 -0.22
C GLY A 322 -15.88 -2.60 0.04
N VAL A 323 -15.70 -1.70 1.02
CA VAL A 323 -14.38 -1.23 1.45
C VAL A 323 -13.53 -2.38 2.04
N ASP A 324 -14.12 -3.26 2.84
CA ASP A 324 -13.39 -4.40 3.42
C ASP A 324 -13.00 -5.43 2.34
N THR A 325 -13.91 -5.68 1.39
CA THR A 325 -13.63 -6.53 0.23
C THR A 325 -12.57 -5.91 -0.68
N PHE A 326 -12.55 -4.58 -0.81
CA PHE A 326 -11.51 -3.88 -1.57
C PHE A 326 -10.13 -4.14 -0.96
N TYR A 327 -9.94 -3.93 0.34
CA TYR A 327 -8.64 -4.20 0.97
C TYR A 327 -8.25 -5.68 0.92
N GLU A 328 -9.20 -6.58 1.11
CA GLU A 328 -8.98 -8.02 0.93
C GLU A 328 -8.46 -8.29 -0.49
N ASP A 329 -9.13 -7.79 -1.53
CA ASP A 329 -8.70 -7.97 -2.90
C ASP A 329 -7.37 -7.26 -3.19
N VAL A 330 -7.03 -6.14 -2.54
CA VAL A 330 -5.72 -5.49 -2.66
C VAL A 330 -4.60 -6.42 -2.17
N PHE A 331 -4.74 -7.03 -1.00
CA PHE A 331 -3.74 -7.98 -0.48
C PHE A 331 -3.70 -9.30 -1.24
N LYS A 332 -4.83 -9.69 -1.83
CA LYS A 332 -4.89 -10.83 -2.77
C LYS A 332 -4.42 -10.46 -4.18
N GLY A 333 -4.15 -9.20 -4.50
CA GLY A 333 -3.76 -8.78 -5.85
C GLY A 333 -4.86 -8.99 -6.90
N LYS A 334 -6.13 -8.82 -6.51
CA LYS A 334 -7.34 -9.14 -7.28
C LYS A 334 -8.13 -7.92 -7.72
N VAL A 335 -7.64 -6.71 -7.48
CA VAL A 335 -8.34 -5.48 -7.91
C VAL A 335 -8.23 -5.34 -9.43
N PHE A 336 -9.31 -5.50 -10.18
CA PHE A 336 -9.26 -5.41 -11.64
C PHE A 336 -9.21 -3.97 -12.13
N SER A 337 -8.24 -3.66 -13.00
CA SER A 337 -8.18 -2.38 -13.71
C SER A 337 -8.80 -2.52 -15.10
N GLU A 338 -9.95 -1.88 -15.31
CA GLU A 338 -10.59 -1.83 -16.63
C GLU A 338 -9.75 -1.09 -17.67
N GLU A 339 -9.00 -0.07 -17.26
CA GLU A 339 -8.12 0.71 -18.14
C GLU A 339 -6.95 -0.13 -18.65
N ARG A 340 -6.27 -0.85 -17.74
CA ARG A 340 -5.07 -1.62 -18.07
C ARG A 340 -5.36 -3.06 -18.48
N LYS A 341 -6.59 -3.54 -18.26
CA LYS A 341 -7.02 -4.94 -18.46
C LYS A 341 -6.15 -5.95 -17.71
N VAL A 342 -5.72 -5.58 -16.50
CA VAL A 342 -4.90 -6.42 -15.61
C VAL A 342 -5.43 -6.37 -14.18
N TYR A 343 -5.05 -7.36 -13.39
CA TYR A 343 -5.24 -7.35 -11.95
C TYR A 343 -4.10 -6.59 -11.27
N LEU A 344 -4.49 -5.72 -10.34
CA LEU A 344 -3.66 -4.83 -9.54
C LEU A 344 -3.70 -5.25 -8.08
N GLY A 345 -2.78 -4.66 -7.33
CA GLY A 345 -2.62 -4.86 -5.91
C GLY A 345 -1.25 -5.42 -5.60
N ILE A 346 -1.10 -5.87 -4.37
CA ILE A 346 0.19 -6.28 -3.84
C ILE A 346 0.35 -7.78 -4.04
N GLY A 347 -0.69 -8.55 -3.71
CA GLY A 347 -0.63 -10.01 -3.72
C GLY A 347 0.25 -10.59 -2.60
N PRO A 348 0.09 -11.88 -2.29
CA PRO A 348 0.88 -12.57 -1.27
C PRO A 348 2.39 -12.60 -1.58
N GLU A 349 2.77 -12.73 -2.85
CA GLU A 349 4.17 -12.78 -3.27
C GLU A 349 4.94 -11.52 -2.87
N ALA A 350 4.35 -10.35 -3.09
CA ALA A 350 5.01 -9.09 -2.82
C ALA A 350 5.16 -8.83 -1.32
N LEU A 351 4.16 -9.20 -0.51
CA LEU A 351 4.23 -9.14 0.95
C LEU A 351 5.26 -10.13 1.53
N TRP A 352 5.43 -11.29 0.88
CA TRP A 352 6.42 -12.28 1.28
C TRP A 352 7.86 -11.84 0.93
N LEU A 353 8.05 -11.26 -0.26
CA LEU A 353 9.36 -10.81 -0.75
C LEU A 353 9.84 -9.53 -0.07
N TYR A 354 8.96 -8.54 0.07
CA TYR A 354 9.35 -7.17 0.41
C TYR A 354 8.75 -6.74 1.73
N GLN A 355 9.62 -6.18 2.57
CA GLN A 355 9.30 -5.54 3.83
C GLN A 355 9.43 -4.03 3.68
N THR A 356 8.81 -3.26 4.57
CA THR A 356 8.88 -1.80 4.57
C THR A 356 10.07 -1.25 5.38
N ARG A 357 10.72 -2.09 6.20
CA ARG A 357 12.00 -1.77 6.84
C ARG A 357 13.06 -1.33 5.84
N ASN A 358 13.96 -0.44 6.27
CA ASN A 358 15.04 0.12 5.44
C ASN A 358 14.53 0.82 4.16
N PHE A 359 13.37 1.46 4.24
CA PHE A 359 12.73 2.17 3.14
C PHE A 359 13.68 3.13 2.40
N GLU A 360 14.55 3.85 3.12
CA GLU A 360 15.52 4.77 2.50
C GLU A 360 16.57 4.08 1.64
N ALA A 361 17.10 2.94 2.09
CA ALA A 361 18.00 2.16 1.25
C ALA A 361 17.28 1.71 -0.03
N SER A 362 15.98 1.40 0.08
CA SER A 362 15.14 1.04 -1.07
C SER A 362 14.85 2.23 -2.00
N LEU A 363 14.61 3.43 -1.46
CA LEU A 363 14.43 4.66 -2.22
C LEU A 363 15.71 5.06 -2.95
N LEU A 364 16.83 5.12 -2.23
CA LEU A 364 18.14 5.47 -2.81
C LEU A 364 18.54 4.48 -3.90
N ASP A 365 18.26 3.19 -3.71
CA ASP A 365 18.52 2.18 -4.73
C ASP A 365 17.57 2.30 -5.94
N ALA A 366 16.30 2.66 -5.72
CA ALA A 366 15.36 2.92 -6.81
C ALA A 366 15.74 4.18 -7.60
N GLU A 367 16.16 5.26 -6.94
CA GLU A 367 16.66 6.48 -7.58
C GLU A 367 17.92 6.21 -8.39
N ARG A 368 18.89 5.45 -7.84
CA ARG A 368 20.09 5.03 -8.57
C ARG A 368 19.76 4.21 -9.82
N ARG A 369 18.76 3.32 -9.74
CA ARG A 369 18.31 2.53 -10.89
C ARG A 369 17.65 3.38 -11.98
N LYS A 370 16.91 4.44 -11.62
CA LYS A 370 16.36 5.39 -12.60
C LYS A 370 17.46 6.13 -13.36
N VAL A 371 18.50 6.59 -12.65
CA VAL A 371 19.64 7.31 -13.26
C VAL A 371 20.50 6.43 -14.18
N ALA A 372 20.44 5.10 -14.03
CA ALA A 372 21.21 4.17 -14.86
C ALA A 372 20.52 3.76 -16.17
N ILE A 373 19.25 4.15 -16.37
CA ILE A 373 18.45 3.83 -17.56
C ILE A 373 18.37 5.03 -18.53
N ASP A 374 18.70 6.23 -18.05
CA ASP A 374 18.92 7.44 -18.85
C ASP A 374 20.40 7.56 -19.27
#